data_AF-A0A2E8HN50-F1
#
_entry.id   AF-A0A2E8HN50-F1
#
_cell.length_a   1.000
_cell.length_b   1.000
_cell.length_c   1.000
_cell.angle_alpha   90.00
_cell.angle_beta   90.00
_cell.angle_gamma   90.00
#
_symmetry.space_group_name_H-M   'P 1'
#
loop_
_entity.id
_entity.type
_entity.pdbx_description
1 polymer ?
#
loop_
_entity_poly.entity_id
_entity_poly.type
_entity_poly.pdbx_seq_one_letter_code
_entity_poly.pdbx_strand_id
1 'polypeptide(L)'
;MAPPAWALMEWELIRTQERACAEFFEHYFDERGYLECIPRWGGNDGPDDAIENLVGWPLLYILGGRDELRAMCELGWEGHLRQYTEAKTTAVPFARDGMYYREFPVMFDWVHNGEGLTTFNLHGLMDPEARNFDKRVRRYAGFYNGEDPQAPNYDPEHRIIRSLLNGSRGPMLRKATALDWAGDPLDEVEERFNALHGERNYVEMLAHFEDYTDVVGDHPSNMVATTLGLNAYALTGESHYRDWVVEYVDAWRQRALDNGGIIPTNIGLDGSIGGECDGKWYGGCYGWAFTVTVPQTGGRSHRNSHYLGVAGFGNALLLTGDQSYPDVWRQMIEAINANVKIIDGQEMYPHMHGDDGWYDYSAQPYSQGALEVYYWSMQRDDLKRLNEESGWIGFLEGNDPGYPTAALQRDFGRVREQVEKMRNDPTTPDTRLSDNPNPINPATPGALVELMTGGMLPRHGCPLHCRLRYFDPRAQRPGMPEGVGALVEKLEDESTTVTLVNTDQVNAREVVVQGGAYAEHGFGSVRVGEDSEEVDLEGSAFAVRLAPGAGAKLEIATRRYSAVPTFAFPWDRS
;
A
#
# COMPACT_ATOMS: atom_id res chain seq x y z
N MET A 1 -36.15 9.67 1.41
CA MET A 1 -35.46 10.86 1.97
C MET A 1 -34.83 11.65 0.82
N ALA A 2 -34.65 12.96 0.96
CA ALA A 2 -33.82 13.70 0.00
C ALA A 2 -32.38 13.18 0.10
N PRO A 3 -31.67 12.98 -1.03
CA PRO A 3 -30.29 12.49 -0.98
C PRO A 3 -29.40 13.53 -0.28
N PRO A 4 -28.58 13.12 0.71
CA PRO A 4 -27.64 14.02 1.36
C PRO A 4 -26.51 14.39 0.37
N ALA A 5 -25.88 15.55 0.60
CA ALA A 5 -24.86 16.07 -0.29
C ALA A 5 -23.70 15.09 -0.51
N TRP A 6 -23.19 14.48 0.58
CA TRP A 6 -22.07 13.53 0.51
C TRP A 6 -22.36 12.36 -0.44
N ALA A 7 -23.57 11.80 -0.43
CA ALA A 7 -23.92 10.62 -1.25
C ALA A 7 -23.93 10.95 -2.76
N LEU A 8 -24.34 12.16 -3.12
CA LEU A 8 -24.26 12.64 -4.50
C LEU A 8 -22.80 12.94 -4.90
N MET A 9 -22.01 13.46 -3.96
CA MET A 9 -20.62 13.82 -4.18
C MET A 9 -19.71 12.61 -4.34
N GLU A 10 -19.92 11.53 -3.59
CA GLU A 10 -19.22 10.25 -3.78
C GLU A 10 -19.31 9.78 -5.22
N TRP A 11 -20.53 9.69 -5.76
CA TRP A 11 -20.76 9.23 -7.14
C TRP A 11 -20.22 10.19 -8.19
N GLU A 12 -20.40 11.50 -8.02
CA GLU A 12 -19.85 12.45 -8.98
C GLU A 12 -18.32 12.49 -8.92
N LEU A 13 -17.71 12.24 -7.75
CA LEU A 13 -16.27 12.16 -7.59
C LEU A 13 -15.70 10.90 -8.24
N ILE A 14 -16.35 9.74 -8.07
CA ILE A 14 -16.00 8.50 -8.80
C ILE A 14 -16.05 8.75 -10.32
N ARG A 15 -17.16 9.29 -10.84
CA ARG A 15 -17.32 9.57 -12.29
C ARG A 15 -16.31 10.60 -12.81
N THR A 16 -15.98 11.60 -12.00
CA THR A 16 -15.03 12.64 -12.39
C THR A 16 -13.61 12.10 -12.45
N GLN A 17 -13.21 11.30 -11.46
CA GLN A 17 -11.92 10.61 -11.48
C GLN A 17 -11.84 9.62 -12.65
N GLU A 18 -12.89 8.85 -12.93
CA GLU A 18 -12.92 7.92 -14.08
C GLU A 18 -12.63 8.61 -15.41
N ARG A 19 -13.33 9.73 -15.69
CA ARG A 19 -13.10 10.52 -16.90
C ARG A 19 -11.68 11.09 -16.95
N ALA A 20 -11.16 11.57 -15.82
CA ALA A 20 -9.81 12.11 -15.74
C ALA A 20 -8.75 11.01 -15.92
N CYS A 21 -8.95 9.82 -15.36
CA CYS A 21 -8.08 8.66 -15.56
C CYS A 21 -8.06 8.24 -17.03
N ALA A 22 -9.20 8.28 -17.73
CA ALA A 22 -9.24 7.98 -19.17
C ALA A 22 -8.43 9.00 -20.00
N GLU A 23 -8.56 10.30 -19.72
CA GLU A 23 -7.76 11.35 -20.38
C GLU A 23 -6.27 11.19 -20.06
N PHE A 24 -5.93 10.83 -18.82
CA PHE A 24 -4.56 10.53 -18.40
C PHE A 24 -3.99 9.31 -19.11
N PHE A 25 -4.76 8.22 -19.20
CA PHE A 25 -4.31 7.01 -19.88
C PHE A 25 -4.03 7.28 -21.36
N GLU A 26 -4.94 7.97 -22.04
CA GLU A 26 -4.77 8.35 -23.45
C GLU A 26 -3.55 9.26 -23.68
N HIS A 27 -3.17 10.06 -22.68
CA HIS A 27 -2.05 11.00 -22.79
C HIS A 27 -0.68 10.36 -22.51
N TYR A 28 -0.61 9.41 -21.57
CA TYR A 28 0.66 8.85 -21.10
C TYR A 28 0.90 7.40 -21.52
N PHE A 29 -0.10 6.69 -22.03
CA PHE A 29 0.02 5.29 -22.43
C PHE A 29 -0.33 5.10 -23.91
N ASP A 30 0.43 4.23 -24.58
CA ASP A 30 0.13 3.85 -25.96
C ASP A 30 -0.91 2.71 -26.05
N GLU A 31 -1.29 2.33 -27.27
CA GLU A 31 -2.26 1.26 -27.54
C GLU A 31 -1.86 -0.12 -26.98
N ARG A 32 -0.58 -0.28 -26.64
CA ARG A 32 0.04 -1.50 -26.13
C ARG A 32 0.00 -1.54 -24.60
N GLY A 33 -0.39 -0.44 -23.94
CA GLY A 33 -0.34 -0.24 -22.50
C GLY A 33 1.06 0.15 -22.01
N TYR A 34 1.97 0.56 -22.89
CA TYR A 34 3.29 1.02 -22.47
C TYR A 34 3.17 2.44 -21.97
N LEU A 35 3.84 2.76 -20.87
CA LEU A 35 4.05 4.14 -20.49
C LEU A 35 4.94 4.79 -21.53
N GLU A 36 4.50 5.92 -22.10
CA GLU A 36 5.25 6.70 -23.06
C GLU A 36 6.33 7.53 -22.36
N CYS A 37 7.40 6.86 -21.94
CA CYS A 37 8.59 7.45 -21.32
C CYS A 37 9.86 6.76 -21.86
N ILE A 38 11.03 7.21 -21.43
CA ILE A 38 12.27 6.42 -21.60
C ILE A 38 12.27 5.31 -20.55
N PRO A 39 12.20 4.01 -20.94
CA PRO A 39 12.25 2.93 -19.96
C PRO A 39 13.67 2.80 -19.40
N ARG A 40 13.80 2.95 -18.09
CA ARG A 40 15.08 2.90 -17.38
C ARG A 40 15.01 1.94 -16.20
N TRP A 41 16.21 1.59 -15.73
CA TRP A 41 16.40 0.86 -14.49
C TRP A 41 16.90 1.85 -13.46
N GLY A 42 16.39 1.83 -12.23
CA GLY A 42 16.96 2.56 -11.11
C GLY A 42 15.90 2.99 -10.09
N GLY A 43 16.32 3.54 -8.97
CA GLY A 43 15.42 4.05 -7.91
C GLY A 43 15.00 5.50 -8.05
N ASN A 44 15.32 6.15 -9.17
CA ASN A 44 14.89 7.52 -9.47
C ASN A 44 13.87 7.59 -10.61
N ASP A 45 13.87 6.58 -11.48
CA ASP A 45 13.18 6.57 -12.77
C ASP A 45 12.98 5.12 -13.26
N GLY A 46 12.56 4.26 -12.34
CA GLY A 46 12.56 2.82 -12.47
C GLY A 46 11.31 2.22 -13.10
N PRO A 47 11.25 0.88 -13.15
CA PRO A 47 10.03 0.15 -13.51
C PRO A 47 8.88 0.32 -12.51
N ASP A 48 9.18 0.44 -11.23
CA ASP A 48 8.21 0.69 -10.17
C ASP A 48 7.46 2.00 -10.40
N ASP A 49 8.20 3.10 -10.60
CA ASP A 49 7.64 4.41 -10.94
C ASP A 49 6.66 4.36 -12.12
N ALA A 50 6.96 3.55 -13.13
CA ALA A 50 6.15 3.52 -14.35
C ALA A 50 4.74 2.99 -14.10
N ILE A 51 4.62 1.92 -13.31
CA ILE A 51 3.32 1.31 -13.01
C ILE A 51 2.60 2.04 -11.87
N GLU A 52 3.31 2.85 -11.09
CA GLU A 52 2.71 3.73 -10.08
C GLU A 52 1.76 4.78 -10.67
N ASN A 53 1.90 5.09 -11.96
CA ASN A 53 0.96 5.93 -12.69
C ASN A 53 -0.49 5.39 -12.68
N LEU A 54 -0.70 4.13 -12.27
CA LEU A 54 -2.02 3.49 -12.09
C LEU A 54 -2.40 3.27 -10.62
N VAL A 55 -1.61 3.77 -9.66
CA VAL A 55 -1.92 3.67 -8.23
C VAL A 55 -3.28 4.32 -7.94
N GLY A 56 -4.08 3.62 -7.13
CA GLY A 56 -5.43 4.05 -6.76
C GLY A 56 -6.53 3.67 -7.76
N TRP A 57 -6.20 3.28 -9.00
CA TRP A 57 -7.20 2.92 -10.01
C TRP A 57 -7.94 1.63 -9.67
N PRO A 58 -7.27 0.55 -9.20
CA PRO A 58 -7.96 -0.63 -8.70
C PRO A 58 -8.95 -0.32 -7.56
N LEU A 59 -8.59 0.62 -6.68
CA LEU A 59 -9.48 1.06 -5.60
C LEU A 59 -10.72 1.77 -6.14
N LEU A 60 -10.56 2.69 -7.08
CA LEU A 60 -11.70 3.36 -7.73
C LEU A 60 -12.66 2.37 -8.39
N TYR A 61 -12.12 1.33 -9.04
CA TYR A 61 -12.94 0.26 -9.60
C TYR A 61 -13.75 -0.47 -8.52
N ILE A 62 -13.08 -0.99 -7.48
CA ILE A 62 -13.77 -1.75 -6.42
C ILE A 62 -14.65 -0.89 -5.49
N LEU A 63 -14.60 0.44 -5.61
CA LEU A 63 -15.53 1.36 -4.95
C LEU A 63 -16.81 1.57 -5.76
N GLY A 64 -16.80 1.32 -7.08
CA GLY A 64 -17.98 1.47 -7.94
C GLY A 64 -17.70 2.03 -9.34
N GLY A 65 -16.44 2.42 -9.64
CA GLY A 65 -16.02 2.85 -10.98
C GLY A 65 -16.34 1.82 -12.07
N ARG A 66 -16.47 2.25 -13.32
CA ARG A 66 -16.94 1.37 -14.41
C ARG A 66 -15.85 0.43 -14.94
N ASP A 67 -16.25 -0.56 -15.73
CA ASP A 67 -15.36 -1.60 -16.27
C ASP A 67 -14.26 -1.05 -17.19
N GLU A 68 -14.43 0.15 -17.74
CA GLU A 68 -13.38 0.87 -18.49
C GLU A 68 -12.13 1.12 -17.62
N LEU A 69 -12.28 1.43 -16.32
CA LEU A 69 -11.14 1.57 -15.40
C LEU A 69 -10.39 0.25 -15.25
N ARG A 70 -11.11 -0.86 -15.06
CA ARG A 70 -10.51 -2.19 -14.97
C ARG A 70 -9.75 -2.53 -16.25
N ALA A 71 -10.35 -2.26 -17.42
CA ALA A 71 -9.73 -2.51 -18.71
C ALA A 71 -8.41 -1.72 -18.89
N MET A 72 -8.36 -0.46 -18.46
CA MET A 72 -7.12 0.33 -18.49
C MET A 72 -6.07 -0.19 -17.50
N CYS A 73 -6.46 -0.57 -16.28
CA CYS A 73 -5.55 -1.21 -15.32
C CYS A 73 -4.93 -2.49 -15.89
N GLU A 74 -5.74 -3.35 -16.49
CA GLU A 74 -5.28 -4.59 -17.11
C GLU A 74 -4.35 -4.33 -18.29
N LEU A 75 -4.73 -3.41 -19.19
CA LEU A 75 -3.91 -3.05 -20.35
C LEU A 75 -2.56 -2.46 -19.92
N GLY A 76 -2.56 -1.51 -18.99
CA GLY A 76 -1.35 -0.90 -18.46
C GLY A 76 -0.47 -1.89 -17.71
N TRP A 77 -1.05 -2.80 -16.93
CA TRP A 77 -0.28 -3.86 -16.24
C TRP A 77 0.38 -4.84 -17.23
N GLU A 78 -0.37 -5.34 -18.22
CA GLU A 78 0.20 -6.22 -19.26
C GLU A 78 1.26 -5.50 -20.11
N GLY A 79 1.01 -4.23 -20.43
CA GLY A 79 1.95 -3.36 -21.12
C GLY A 79 3.24 -3.18 -20.34
N HIS A 80 3.15 -2.82 -19.06
CA HIS A 80 4.26 -2.69 -18.13
C HIS A 80 5.15 -3.93 -18.07
N LEU A 81 4.54 -5.10 -17.83
CA LEU A 81 5.28 -6.36 -17.77
C LEU A 81 6.05 -6.64 -19.05
N ARG A 82 5.46 -6.37 -20.22
CA ARG A 82 6.12 -6.56 -21.51
C ARG A 82 7.19 -5.50 -21.76
N GLN A 83 6.91 -4.22 -21.50
CA GLN A 83 7.82 -3.09 -21.67
C GLN A 83 9.12 -3.31 -20.90
N TYR A 84 9.04 -3.69 -19.62
CA TYR A 84 10.22 -3.87 -18.78
C TYR A 84 10.86 -5.25 -18.90
N THR A 85 10.18 -6.23 -19.51
CA THR A 85 10.86 -7.45 -19.99
C THR A 85 11.72 -7.14 -21.23
N GLU A 86 11.25 -6.25 -22.11
CA GLU A 86 11.95 -5.83 -23.32
C GLU A 86 13.07 -4.83 -23.04
N ALA A 87 12.88 -3.92 -22.08
CA ALA A 87 13.85 -2.92 -21.67
C ALA A 87 15.08 -3.58 -21.00
N LYS A 88 16.27 -3.14 -21.42
CA LYS A 88 17.55 -3.74 -21.02
C LYS A 88 18.55 -2.66 -20.68
N THR A 89 19.36 -2.94 -19.68
CA THR A 89 20.52 -2.12 -19.36
C THR A 89 21.74 -2.55 -20.16
N THR A 90 22.73 -1.68 -20.22
CA THR A 90 24.06 -1.91 -20.78
C THR A 90 25.10 -1.93 -19.66
N ALA A 91 25.00 -0.99 -18.71
CA ALA A 91 25.97 -0.83 -17.63
C ALA A 91 25.63 -1.71 -16.42
N VAL A 92 24.35 -1.82 -16.04
CA VAL A 92 23.90 -2.62 -14.89
C VAL A 92 23.84 -4.11 -15.26
N PRO A 93 24.71 -5.00 -14.76
CA PRO A 93 24.84 -6.35 -15.32
C PRO A 93 23.60 -7.25 -15.19
N PHE A 94 22.87 -7.15 -14.07
CA PHE A 94 21.76 -8.07 -13.78
C PHE A 94 20.47 -7.76 -14.55
N ALA A 95 20.37 -6.59 -15.18
CA ALA A 95 19.23 -6.16 -16.00
C ALA A 95 19.51 -6.16 -17.52
N ARG A 96 20.67 -6.69 -17.96
CA ARG A 96 21.06 -6.77 -19.39
C ARG A 96 20.17 -7.68 -20.23
N ASP A 97 19.56 -8.68 -19.59
CA ASP A 97 18.68 -9.66 -20.24
C ASP A 97 17.19 -9.30 -20.08
N GLY A 98 16.89 -8.09 -19.61
CA GLY A 98 15.56 -7.61 -19.28
C GLY A 98 15.56 -7.08 -17.84
N MET A 99 14.92 -5.94 -17.61
CA MET A 99 14.71 -5.40 -16.27
C MET A 99 13.71 -6.25 -15.48
N TYR A 100 12.79 -6.92 -16.17
CA TYR A 100 11.90 -7.93 -15.62
C TYR A 100 12.29 -9.32 -16.14
N TYR A 101 12.23 -10.30 -15.26
CA TYR A 101 12.36 -11.71 -15.60
C TYR A 101 11.19 -12.48 -15.00
N ARG A 102 10.50 -13.26 -15.84
CA ARG A 102 9.28 -13.99 -15.45
C ARG A 102 8.22 -13.09 -14.80
N GLU A 103 8.01 -11.90 -15.38
CA GLU A 103 7.01 -10.91 -15.00
C GLU A 103 7.26 -10.20 -13.65
N PHE A 104 8.50 -10.21 -13.14
CA PHE A 104 8.84 -9.54 -11.87
C PHE A 104 10.23 -8.89 -11.98
N PRO A 105 10.52 -7.79 -11.25
CA PRO A 105 11.83 -7.15 -11.23
C PRO A 105 12.97 -8.18 -11.03
N VAL A 106 14.07 -8.01 -11.75
CA VAL A 106 15.20 -8.97 -11.64
C VAL A 106 15.81 -8.98 -10.24
N MET A 107 16.02 -7.80 -9.65
CA MET A 107 16.61 -7.60 -8.34
C MET A 107 16.45 -6.15 -7.92
N PHE A 108 15.59 -5.83 -6.97
CA PHE A 108 15.45 -4.48 -6.41
C PHE A 108 15.01 -4.52 -4.94
N ASP A 109 14.92 -3.39 -4.24
CA ASP A 109 14.49 -3.38 -2.85
C ASP A 109 12.97 -3.27 -2.69
N TRP A 110 12.48 -3.53 -1.48
CA TRP A 110 11.05 -3.56 -1.17
C TRP A 110 10.39 -2.22 -0.86
N VAL A 111 11.16 -1.10 -0.83
CA VAL A 111 10.54 0.23 -0.98
C VAL A 111 9.89 0.27 -2.37
N HIS A 112 10.72 0.14 -3.40
CA HIS A 112 10.33 0.26 -4.80
C HIS A 112 9.52 -0.94 -5.33
N ASN A 113 9.89 -2.19 -5.00
CA ASN A 113 9.05 -3.34 -5.35
C ASN A 113 7.65 -3.22 -4.72
N GLY A 114 7.58 -2.68 -3.49
CA GLY A 114 6.32 -2.39 -2.81
C GLY A 114 5.51 -1.35 -3.58
N GLU A 115 6.11 -0.20 -3.89
CA GLU A 115 5.53 0.87 -4.71
C GLU A 115 4.93 0.32 -6.02
N GLY A 116 5.74 -0.35 -6.85
CA GLY A 116 5.30 -0.92 -8.12
C GLY A 116 4.25 -2.03 -8.02
N LEU A 117 4.14 -2.72 -6.87
CA LEU A 117 3.13 -3.76 -6.64
C LEU A 117 1.84 -3.25 -5.99
N THR A 118 1.76 -1.97 -5.62
CA THR A 118 0.55 -1.34 -5.07
C THR A 118 -0.67 -1.56 -5.96
N THR A 119 -0.48 -1.53 -7.28
CA THR A 119 -1.55 -1.80 -8.26
C THR A 119 -1.90 -3.31 -8.31
N PHE A 120 -0.91 -4.18 -8.51
CA PHE A 120 -1.13 -5.62 -8.67
C PHE A 120 -1.72 -6.30 -7.43
N ASN A 121 -1.31 -5.88 -6.23
CA ASN A 121 -1.77 -6.50 -4.99
C ASN A 121 -3.28 -6.30 -4.74
N LEU A 122 -3.92 -5.40 -5.50
CA LEU A 122 -5.36 -5.17 -5.47
C LEU A 122 -6.12 -5.84 -6.63
N HIS A 123 -5.43 -6.42 -7.62
CA HIS A 123 -6.09 -7.02 -8.80
C HIS A 123 -7.04 -8.16 -8.44
N GLY A 124 -6.70 -8.98 -7.44
CA GLY A 124 -7.59 -10.05 -6.97
C GLY A 124 -8.90 -9.53 -6.35
N LEU A 125 -8.93 -8.28 -5.89
CA LEU A 125 -10.17 -7.63 -5.48
C LEU A 125 -11.00 -7.19 -6.69
N MET A 126 -10.37 -6.87 -7.83
CA MET A 126 -11.10 -6.48 -9.05
C MET A 126 -11.71 -7.70 -9.76
N ASP A 127 -10.89 -8.71 -10.01
CA ASP A 127 -11.25 -9.92 -10.74
C ASP A 127 -10.28 -11.06 -10.36
N PRO A 128 -10.68 -11.96 -9.44
CA PRO A 128 -9.84 -13.09 -9.06
C PRO A 128 -9.70 -14.16 -10.14
N GLU A 129 -10.56 -14.15 -11.16
CA GLU A 129 -10.54 -15.10 -12.27
C GLU A 129 -9.78 -14.56 -13.49
N ALA A 130 -9.23 -13.34 -13.37
CA ALA A 130 -8.48 -12.68 -14.43
C ALA A 130 -7.39 -13.59 -15.01
N ARG A 131 -7.26 -13.53 -16.33
CA ARG A 131 -6.33 -14.39 -17.06
C ARG A 131 -4.90 -14.19 -16.53
N ASN A 132 -4.25 -15.30 -16.19
CA ASN A 132 -2.90 -15.37 -15.61
C ASN A 132 -2.76 -14.89 -14.15
N PHE A 133 -3.80 -14.38 -13.49
CA PHE A 133 -3.69 -13.90 -12.11
C PHE A 133 -3.21 -15.02 -11.18
N ASP A 134 -3.86 -16.19 -11.20
CA ASP A 134 -3.43 -17.39 -10.46
C ASP A 134 -1.95 -17.75 -10.70
N LYS A 135 -1.53 -17.82 -11.97
CA LYS A 135 -0.14 -18.13 -12.33
C LYS A 135 0.86 -17.09 -11.84
N ARG A 136 0.47 -15.82 -11.76
CA ARG A 136 1.35 -14.74 -11.29
C ARG A 136 1.44 -14.73 -9.78
N VAL A 137 0.30 -14.78 -9.10
CA VAL A 137 0.25 -14.77 -7.63
C VAL A 137 1.07 -15.93 -7.06
N ARG A 138 0.89 -17.16 -7.57
CA ARG A 138 1.70 -18.32 -7.15
C ARG A 138 3.18 -18.14 -7.42
N ARG A 139 3.54 -17.61 -8.59
CA ARG A 139 4.93 -17.41 -8.98
C ARG A 139 5.62 -16.35 -8.14
N TYR A 140 4.95 -15.23 -7.89
CA TYR A 140 5.50 -14.14 -7.11
C TYR A 140 5.69 -14.57 -5.66
N ALA A 141 4.71 -15.26 -5.06
CA ALA A 141 4.91 -15.89 -3.75
C ALA A 141 6.07 -16.91 -3.77
N GLY A 142 6.15 -17.71 -4.84
CA GLY A 142 7.23 -18.68 -5.08
C GLY A 142 8.65 -18.11 -5.05
N PHE A 143 8.82 -16.84 -5.44
CA PHE A 143 10.12 -16.16 -5.36
C PHE A 143 10.56 -15.87 -3.92
N TYR A 144 9.66 -15.92 -2.94
CA TYR A 144 9.92 -15.50 -1.56
C TYR A 144 9.63 -16.57 -0.51
N ASN A 145 8.92 -17.64 -0.85
CA ASN A 145 8.61 -18.74 0.08
C ASN A 145 9.61 -19.92 0.00
N GLY A 146 10.64 -19.82 -0.84
CA GLY A 146 11.66 -20.87 -1.03
C GLY A 146 11.30 -21.95 -2.07
N GLU A 147 10.17 -21.84 -2.76
CA GLU A 147 9.75 -22.82 -3.77
C GLU A 147 10.48 -22.67 -5.11
N ASP A 148 10.94 -21.46 -5.45
CA ASP A 148 11.60 -21.19 -6.74
C ASP A 148 13.13 -21.30 -6.64
N PRO A 149 13.75 -22.37 -7.18
CA PRO A 149 15.21 -22.54 -7.11
C PRO A 149 16.00 -21.53 -7.94
N GLN A 150 15.36 -20.78 -8.87
CA GLN A 150 16.02 -19.71 -9.64
C GLN A 150 16.04 -18.38 -8.89
N ALA A 151 15.20 -18.23 -7.86
CA ALA A 151 15.12 -17.05 -7.02
C ALA A 151 15.30 -17.44 -5.54
N PRO A 152 16.51 -17.82 -5.11
CA PRO A 152 16.78 -18.26 -3.74
C PRO A 152 16.85 -17.07 -2.76
N ASN A 153 15.79 -16.25 -2.74
CA ASN A 153 15.68 -15.06 -1.90
C ASN A 153 15.49 -15.43 -0.43
N TYR A 154 14.76 -16.52 -0.15
CA TYR A 154 14.41 -16.92 1.20
C TYR A 154 15.31 -18.05 1.70
N ASP A 155 15.78 -17.90 2.93
CA ASP A 155 16.46 -18.95 3.69
C ASP A 155 15.51 -19.48 4.78
N PRO A 156 15.02 -20.73 4.67
CA PRO A 156 14.11 -21.31 5.66
C PRO A 156 14.81 -21.72 6.97
N GLU A 157 16.13 -21.86 7.01
CA GLU A 157 16.85 -22.22 8.25
C GLU A 157 16.84 -21.04 9.22
N HIS A 158 17.19 -19.85 8.72
CA HIS A 158 17.24 -18.62 9.53
C HIS A 158 15.98 -17.76 9.40
N ARG A 159 15.03 -18.13 8.53
CA ARG A 159 13.78 -17.40 8.25
C ARG A 159 14.04 -15.96 7.86
N ILE A 160 14.86 -15.78 6.83
CA ILE A 160 15.26 -14.46 6.33
C ILE A 160 15.06 -14.35 4.82
N ILE A 161 14.72 -13.15 4.36
CA ILE A 161 14.98 -12.75 2.98
C ILE A 161 16.42 -12.22 2.94
N ARG A 162 17.27 -12.87 2.13
CA ARG A 162 18.74 -12.85 2.27
C ARG A 162 19.41 -11.53 1.85
N SER A 163 18.66 -10.57 1.33
CA SER A 163 19.16 -9.26 0.91
C SER A 163 18.02 -8.25 0.88
N LEU A 164 18.33 -6.98 1.13
CA LEU A 164 17.47 -5.85 0.80
C LEU A 164 17.18 -5.79 -0.71
N LEU A 165 18.18 -6.02 -1.57
CA LEU A 165 18.02 -6.10 -3.03
C LEU A 165 17.77 -7.55 -3.47
N ASN A 166 16.56 -7.85 -3.91
CA ASN A 166 16.13 -9.20 -4.24
C ASN A 166 15.06 -9.21 -5.36
N GLY A 167 14.73 -10.38 -5.91
CA GLY A 167 13.74 -10.44 -6.97
C GLY A 167 13.72 -11.78 -7.71
N SER A 168 13.23 -11.76 -8.95
CA SER A 168 13.07 -12.96 -9.78
C SER A 168 14.37 -13.67 -10.17
N ARG A 169 15.53 -13.02 -9.97
CA ARG A 169 16.86 -13.61 -10.16
C ARG A 169 17.63 -13.84 -8.86
N GLY A 170 16.95 -13.77 -7.71
CA GLY A 170 17.55 -14.02 -6.40
C GLY A 170 18.09 -12.75 -5.72
N PRO A 171 18.81 -12.92 -4.59
CA PRO A 171 19.29 -11.84 -3.74
C PRO A 171 20.67 -11.30 -4.15
N MET A 172 20.92 -10.01 -3.89
CA MET A 172 22.24 -9.39 -4.04
C MET A 172 23.11 -9.71 -2.81
N LEU A 173 24.05 -10.64 -2.95
CA LEU A 173 24.94 -11.07 -1.85
C LEU A 173 26.32 -10.38 -1.88
N ARG A 174 26.32 -9.10 -2.29
CA ARG A 174 27.48 -8.23 -2.29
C ARG A 174 27.04 -6.82 -1.92
N LYS A 175 27.99 -5.95 -1.58
CA LYS A 175 27.70 -4.52 -1.52
C LYS A 175 27.16 -4.03 -2.86
N ALA A 176 26.08 -3.25 -2.80
CA ALA A 176 25.57 -2.52 -3.95
C ALA A 176 26.52 -1.37 -4.28
N THR A 177 26.51 -0.98 -5.55
CA THR A 177 27.21 0.20 -6.06
C THR A 177 26.17 1.25 -6.44
N ALA A 178 26.55 2.52 -6.48
CA ALA A 178 25.65 3.58 -6.96
C ALA A 178 25.04 3.26 -8.35
N LEU A 179 25.79 2.56 -9.22
CA LEU A 179 25.29 2.14 -10.53
C LEU A 179 24.14 1.12 -10.45
N ASP A 180 24.15 0.22 -9.46
CA ASP A 180 23.07 -0.77 -9.28
C ASP A 180 21.73 -0.08 -8.97
N TRP A 181 21.78 1.12 -8.37
CA TRP A 181 20.64 1.96 -8.01
C TRP A 181 20.29 3.02 -9.05
N ALA A 182 21.28 3.69 -9.63
CA ALA A 182 21.05 4.81 -10.56
C ALA A 182 20.74 4.37 -11.99
N GLY A 183 21.05 3.12 -12.35
CA GLY A 183 20.87 2.64 -13.71
C GLY A 183 21.93 3.12 -14.70
N ASP A 184 21.68 2.85 -15.98
CA ASP A 184 22.56 3.27 -17.07
C ASP A 184 22.72 4.80 -17.14
N PRO A 185 23.83 5.33 -17.70
CA PRO A 185 24.03 6.77 -17.88
C PRO A 185 22.86 7.48 -18.56
N LEU A 186 22.60 8.71 -18.10
CA LEU A 186 21.65 9.63 -18.70
C LEU A 186 22.38 10.91 -19.10
N ASP A 187 22.40 11.22 -20.39
CA ASP A 187 23.05 12.42 -20.92
C ASP A 187 22.10 13.63 -20.83
N GLU A 188 22.68 14.83 -20.66
CA GLU A 188 21.92 16.10 -20.69
C GLU A 188 20.77 16.15 -19.66
N VAL A 189 21.02 15.65 -18.44
CA VAL A 189 19.99 15.49 -17.40
C VAL A 189 19.21 16.78 -17.15
N GLU A 190 19.89 17.89 -16.84
CA GLU A 190 19.25 19.18 -16.54
C GLU A 190 18.56 19.79 -17.77
N GLU A 191 19.09 19.56 -18.98
CA GLU A 191 18.56 20.17 -20.20
C GLU A 191 17.38 19.40 -20.80
N ARG A 192 17.30 18.08 -20.59
CA ARG A 192 16.28 17.20 -21.20
C ARG A 192 15.27 16.63 -20.24
N PHE A 193 15.59 16.47 -18.96
CA PHE A 193 14.77 15.69 -18.04
C PHE A 193 14.38 16.47 -16.79
N ASN A 194 13.26 16.08 -16.21
CA ASN A 194 12.86 16.52 -14.88
C ASN A 194 13.23 15.41 -13.88
N ALA A 195 14.42 15.48 -13.29
CA ALA A 195 14.87 14.48 -12.32
C ALA A 195 14.20 14.67 -10.95
N LEU A 196 13.69 13.57 -10.36
CA LEU A 196 12.88 13.56 -9.15
C LEU A 196 13.49 14.33 -7.96
N HIS A 197 14.81 14.26 -7.78
CA HIS A 197 15.50 14.94 -6.68
C HIS A 197 16.31 16.16 -7.12
N GLY A 198 16.11 16.61 -8.36
CA GLY A 198 16.74 17.80 -8.92
C GLY A 198 18.22 17.60 -9.30
N GLU A 199 18.66 16.36 -9.54
CA GLU A 199 19.97 16.07 -10.13
C GLU A 199 20.18 16.83 -11.44
N ARG A 200 21.33 17.50 -11.57
CA ARG A 200 21.68 18.29 -12.77
C ARG A 200 22.44 17.49 -13.82
N ASN A 201 23.03 16.37 -13.41
CA ASN A 201 23.84 15.51 -14.27
C ASN A 201 23.92 14.10 -13.67
N TYR A 202 24.38 13.15 -14.47
CA TYR A 202 24.47 11.75 -14.05
C TYR A 202 25.48 11.51 -12.91
N VAL A 203 26.47 12.39 -12.72
CA VAL A 203 27.39 12.28 -11.57
C VAL A 203 26.64 12.55 -10.26
N GLU A 204 25.71 13.51 -10.24
CA GLU A 204 24.85 13.75 -9.08
C GLU A 204 23.88 12.59 -8.84
N MET A 205 23.37 11.95 -9.90
CA MET A 205 22.56 10.72 -9.77
C MET A 205 23.35 9.59 -9.13
N LEU A 206 24.62 9.39 -9.51
CA LEU A 206 25.47 8.40 -8.85
C LEU A 206 25.82 8.81 -7.40
N ALA A 207 26.10 10.08 -7.15
CA ALA A 207 26.41 10.58 -5.82
C ALA A 207 25.21 10.42 -4.86
N HIS A 208 23.97 10.51 -5.36
CA HIS A 208 22.76 10.25 -4.59
C HIS A 208 22.80 8.87 -3.91
N PHE A 209 23.33 7.87 -4.61
CA PHE A 209 23.36 6.48 -4.18
C PHE A 209 24.73 6.01 -3.65
N GLU A 210 25.67 6.93 -3.39
CA GLU A 210 27.04 6.55 -3.01
C GLU A 210 27.10 5.77 -1.68
N ASP A 211 26.18 6.07 -0.76
CA ASP A 211 26.08 5.45 0.57
C ASP A 211 25.14 4.23 0.61
N TYR A 212 24.47 3.89 -0.49
CA TYR A 212 23.45 2.83 -0.55
C TYR A 212 24.06 1.43 -0.74
N THR A 213 25.15 1.13 -0.02
CA THR A 213 25.99 -0.04 -0.32
C THR A 213 25.61 -1.30 0.45
N ASP A 214 25.16 -1.16 1.70
CA ASP A 214 25.04 -2.27 2.65
C ASP A 214 23.66 -2.92 2.54
N VAL A 215 23.54 -3.86 1.60
CA VAL A 215 22.26 -4.45 1.16
C VAL A 215 22.15 -5.95 1.43
N VAL A 216 23.20 -6.57 1.98
CA VAL A 216 23.21 -8.00 2.31
C VAL A 216 22.51 -8.21 3.66
N GLY A 217 21.78 -9.31 3.78
CA GLY A 217 20.98 -9.63 4.96
C GLY A 217 19.54 -9.12 4.87
N ASP A 218 18.73 -9.49 5.85
CA ASP A 218 17.32 -9.11 5.89
C ASP A 218 17.12 -7.71 6.45
N HIS A 219 16.07 -7.04 5.99
CA HIS A 219 15.70 -5.68 6.37
C HIS A 219 14.16 -5.61 6.54
N PRO A 220 13.62 -4.81 7.48
CA PRO A 220 12.16 -4.74 7.71
C PRO A 220 11.33 -4.42 6.47
N SER A 221 11.86 -3.66 5.50
CA SER A 221 11.16 -3.40 4.23
C SER A 221 10.81 -4.68 3.47
N ASN A 222 11.60 -5.75 3.59
CA ASN A 222 11.28 -7.04 2.97
C ASN A 222 9.98 -7.67 3.51
N MET A 223 9.48 -7.23 4.67
CA MET A 223 8.19 -7.70 5.20
C MET A 223 7.01 -7.32 4.30
N VAL A 224 7.15 -6.31 3.42
CA VAL A 224 6.15 -6.00 2.38
C VAL A 224 5.93 -7.20 1.44
N ALA A 225 6.95 -8.04 1.21
CA ALA A 225 6.84 -9.26 0.40
C ALA A 225 5.76 -10.24 0.90
N THR A 226 5.40 -10.17 2.18
CA THR A 226 4.37 -11.04 2.76
C THR A 226 2.99 -10.82 2.15
N THR A 227 2.73 -9.68 1.50
CA THR A 227 1.48 -9.47 0.75
C THR A 227 1.37 -10.42 -0.44
N LEU A 228 2.49 -10.86 -1.03
CA LEU A 228 2.49 -11.89 -2.08
C LEU A 228 1.94 -13.23 -1.56
N GLY A 229 2.37 -13.62 -0.35
CA GLY A 229 1.87 -14.82 0.34
C GLY A 229 0.40 -14.70 0.73
N LEU A 230 -0.01 -13.53 1.26
CA LEU A 230 -1.42 -13.23 1.54
C LEU A 230 -2.29 -13.38 0.28
N ASN A 231 -1.87 -12.79 -0.85
CA ASN A 231 -2.61 -12.89 -2.10
C ASN A 231 -2.70 -14.34 -2.60
N ALA A 232 -1.61 -15.10 -2.53
CA ALA A 232 -1.61 -16.50 -2.92
C ALA A 232 -2.53 -17.35 -2.05
N TYR A 233 -2.52 -17.12 -0.74
CA TYR A 233 -3.43 -17.78 0.17
C TYR A 233 -4.89 -17.39 -0.08
N ALA A 234 -5.20 -16.10 -0.20
CA ALA A 234 -6.57 -15.61 -0.42
C ALA A 234 -7.17 -16.11 -1.74
N LEU A 235 -6.35 -16.37 -2.77
CA LEU A 235 -6.79 -16.94 -4.04
C LEU A 235 -6.97 -18.46 -3.97
N THR A 236 -6.03 -19.17 -3.35
CA THR A 236 -5.89 -20.63 -3.52
C THR A 236 -6.37 -21.45 -2.32
N GLY A 237 -6.36 -20.85 -1.13
CA GLY A 237 -6.59 -21.55 0.15
C GLY A 237 -5.45 -22.48 0.57
N GLU A 238 -4.31 -22.50 -0.13
CA GLU A 238 -3.22 -23.43 0.16
C GLU A 238 -2.37 -22.96 1.36
N SER A 239 -2.34 -23.78 2.42
CA SER A 239 -1.84 -23.35 3.73
C SER A 239 -0.37 -22.94 3.72
N HIS A 240 0.47 -23.52 2.86
CA HIS A 240 1.91 -23.23 2.83
C HIS A 240 2.21 -21.74 2.56
N TYR A 241 1.36 -21.03 1.81
CA TYR A 241 1.49 -19.58 1.61
C TYR A 241 1.27 -18.79 2.91
N ARG A 242 0.21 -19.15 3.67
CA ARG A 242 -0.06 -18.57 5.00
C ARG A 242 1.06 -18.93 5.98
N ASP A 243 1.45 -20.19 6.01
CA ASP A 243 2.43 -20.72 6.96
C ASP A 243 3.78 -20.02 6.79
N TRP A 244 4.21 -19.75 5.54
CA TRP A 244 5.40 -18.94 5.27
C TRP A 244 5.27 -17.50 5.80
N VAL A 245 4.16 -16.81 5.54
CA VAL A 245 3.95 -15.44 6.03
C VAL A 245 4.04 -15.42 7.56
N VAL A 246 3.31 -16.30 8.24
CA VAL A 246 3.29 -16.38 9.70
C VAL A 246 4.68 -16.70 10.25
N GLU A 247 5.36 -17.72 9.71
CA GLU A 247 6.71 -18.09 10.15
C GLU A 247 7.72 -16.94 10.00
N TYR A 248 7.67 -16.24 8.87
CA TYR A 248 8.58 -15.13 8.59
C TYR A 248 8.30 -13.91 9.49
N VAL A 249 7.03 -13.55 9.68
CA VAL A 249 6.64 -12.41 10.53
C VAL A 249 6.87 -12.72 12.01
N ASP A 250 6.64 -13.96 12.46
CA ASP A 250 6.93 -14.38 13.82
C ASP A 250 8.44 -14.30 14.14
N ALA A 251 9.29 -14.60 13.15
CA ALA A 251 10.74 -14.41 13.30
C ALA A 251 11.09 -12.93 13.49
N TRP A 252 10.46 -12.02 12.74
CA TRP A 252 10.63 -10.57 12.93
C TRP A 252 10.09 -10.06 14.26
N ARG A 253 8.93 -10.57 14.70
CA ARG A 253 8.40 -10.31 16.05
C ARG A 253 9.40 -10.71 17.12
N GLN A 254 9.96 -11.91 17.05
CA GLN A 254 10.96 -12.38 18.01
C GLN A 254 12.23 -11.51 17.99
N ARG A 255 12.72 -11.14 16.81
CA ARG A 255 13.89 -10.24 16.67
C ARG A 255 13.65 -8.86 17.28
N ALA A 256 12.45 -8.30 17.14
CA ALA A 256 12.09 -7.05 17.79
C ALA A 256 12.08 -7.19 19.32
N LEU A 257 11.53 -8.28 19.86
CA LEU A 257 11.56 -8.58 21.30
C LEU A 257 12.99 -8.73 21.83
N ASP A 258 13.82 -9.50 21.12
CA ASP A 258 15.23 -9.73 21.48
C ASP A 258 16.07 -8.44 21.38
N ASN A 259 15.62 -7.47 20.59
CA ASN A 259 16.23 -6.15 20.43
C ASN A 259 15.52 -5.06 21.26
N GLY A 260 14.97 -5.42 22.42
CA GLY A 260 14.41 -4.46 23.38
C GLY A 260 13.09 -3.81 22.95
N GLY A 261 12.31 -4.49 22.11
CA GLY A 261 11.04 -4.01 21.57
C GLY A 261 11.17 -3.10 20.35
N ILE A 262 12.37 -2.97 19.77
CA ILE A 262 12.62 -2.15 18.58
C ILE A 262 13.02 -3.06 17.43
N ILE A 263 12.37 -2.92 16.28
CA ILE A 263 12.71 -3.71 15.10
C ILE A 263 14.14 -3.41 14.62
N PRO A 264 15.04 -4.41 14.51
CA PRO A 264 16.37 -4.19 13.94
C PRO A 264 16.28 -3.95 12.43
N THR A 265 17.28 -3.29 11.84
CA THR A 265 17.34 -3.02 10.39
C THR A 265 18.34 -3.86 9.63
N ASN A 266 19.04 -4.78 10.30
CA ASN A 266 19.82 -5.79 9.62
C ASN A 266 19.75 -7.12 10.36
N ILE A 267 19.49 -8.21 9.62
CA ILE A 267 19.68 -9.58 10.08
C ILE A 267 20.69 -10.27 9.16
N GLY A 268 21.74 -10.81 9.77
CA GLY A 268 22.83 -11.54 9.12
C GLY A 268 22.34 -12.73 8.31
N LEU A 269 23.15 -13.18 7.35
CA LEU A 269 22.90 -14.43 6.62
C LEU A 269 22.92 -15.67 7.54
N ASP A 270 23.47 -15.54 8.74
CA ASP A 270 23.48 -16.54 9.82
C ASP A 270 22.33 -16.36 10.84
N GLY A 271 21.39 -15.45 10.55
CA GLY A 271 20.25 -15.13 11.42
C GLY A 271 20.57 -14.20 12.59
N SER A 272 21.81 -13.73 12.75
CA SER A 272 22.19 -12.83 13.85
C SER A 272 21.70 -11.40 13.64
N ILE A 273 21.31 -10.71 14.72
CA ILE A 273 20.91 -9.29 14.65
C ILE A 273 22.15 -8.43 14.37
N GLY A 274 22.10 -7.64 13.29
CA GLY A 274 23.19 -6.78 12.84
C GLY A 274 24.36 -7.53 12.19
N GLY A 275 24.19 -8.80 11.82
CA GLY A 275 25.27 -9.69 11.38
C GLY A 275 26.09 -9.17 10.18
N GLU A 276 25.44 -8.54 9.19
CA GLU A 276 26.14 -7.94 8.04
C GLU A 276 26.62 -6.50 8.29
N CYS A 277 26.44 -6.01 9.52
CA CYS A 277 26.75 -4.64 9.94
C CYS A 277 27.59 -4.62 11.22
N ASP A 278 28.49 -5.60 11.40
CA ASP A 278 29.40 -5.70 12.56
C ASP A 278 28.67 -5.71 13.92
N GLY A 279 27.49 -6.34 13.98
CA GLY A 279 26.65 -6.40 15.17
C GLY A 279 25.82 -5.13 15.42
N LYS A 280 25.87 -4.14 14.52
CA LYS A 280 25.05 -2.93 14.61
C LYS A 280 23.63 -3.24 14.13
N TRP A 281 22.72 -3.52 15.08
CA TRP A 281 21.30 -3.78 14.82
C TRP A 281 20.59 -2.66 14.04
N TYR A 282 21.11 -1.44 14.09
CA TYR A 282 20.60 -0.21 13.45
C TYR A 282 21.23 0.08 12.07
N GLY A 283 22.18 -0.76 11.63
CA GLY A 283 22.94 -0.58 10.39
C GLY A 283 22.16 -0.94 9.13
N GLY A 284 22.88 -0.94 8.00
CA GLY A 284 22.36 -1.29 6.68
C GLY A 284 21.87 -0.07 5.88
N CYS A 285 21.74 -0.26 4.56
CA CYS A 285 21.03 0.66 3.69
C CYS A 285 19.58 0.78 4.17
N TYR A 286 19.06 2.01 4.24
CA TYR A 286 17.77 2.33 4.84
C TYR A 286 17.59 1.96 6.33
N GLY A 287 18.68 1.63 7.02
CA GLY A 287 18.65 1.37 8.45
C GLY A 287 18.39 2.60 9.32
N TRP A 288 18.27 2.39 10.62
CA TRP A 288 18.05 3.44 11.62
C TRP A 288 19.13 4.54 11.62
N ALA A 289 20.36 4.21 11.22
CA ALA A 289 21.46 5.16 11.12
C ALA A 289 21.60 5.81 9.74
N PHE A 290 20.70 5.50 8.79
CA PHE A 290 20.87 5.83 7.38
C PHE A 290 20.63 7.32 7.10
N THR A 291 21.72 8.09 7.14
CA THR A 291 21.76 9.52 6.84
C THR A 291 22.73 9.78 5.71
N VAL A 292 22.21 10.31 4.60
CA VAL A 292 22.99 10.57 3.38
C VAL A 292 23.18 12.06 3.16
N THR A 293 24.14 12.42 2.31
CA THR A 293 24.33 13.80 1.84
C THR A 293 23.56 14.01 0.55
N VAL A 294 22.75 15.07 0.47
CA VAL A 294 22.01 15.45 -0.73
C VAL A 294 22.98 16.12 -1.72
N PRO A 295 23.30 15.51 -2.88
CA PRO A 295 24.37 15.99 -3.77
C PRO A 295 24.18 17.45 -4.23
N GLN A 296 22.93 17.85 -4.47
CA GLN A 296 22.57 19.16 -5.02
C GLN A 296 22.79 20.30 -4.02
N THR A 297 22.66 20.01 -2.72
CA THR A 297 22.61 21.04 -1.66
C THR A 297 23.70 20.89 -0.61
N GLY A 298 24.31 19.72 -0.49
CA GLY A 298 25.22 19.35 0.61
C GLY A 298 24.51 19.14 1.96
N GLY A 299 23.18 19.26 2.00
CA GLY A 299 22.38 19.01 3.20
C GLY A 299 22.37 17.53 3.59
N ARG A 300 22.03 17.23 4.84
CA ARG A 300 21.85 15.85 5.33
C ARG A 300 20.38 15.45 5.22
N SER A 301 20.13 14.20 4.83
CA SER A 301 18.78 13.63 4.75
C SER A 301 18.74 12.29 5.49
N HIS A 302 17.79 12.16 6.42
CA HIS A 302 17.51 10.92 7.15
C HIS A 302 16.53 10.08 6.32
N ARG A 303 16.95 8.90 5.88
CA ARG A 303 16.22 8.10 4.89
C ARG A 303 16.01 6.66 5.33
N ASN A 304 15.66 6.42 6.59
CA ASN A 304 15.35 5.06 7.01
C ASN A 304 14.04 4.57 6.36
N SER A 305 13.87 3.25 6.23
CA SER A 305 12.64 2.64 5.71
C SER A 305 12.12 1.50 6.58
N HIS A 306 12.62 1.39 7.81
CA HIS A 306 12.20 0.34 8.74
C HIS A 306 10.68 0.32 8.99
N TYR A 307 10.00 1.46 8.82
CA TYR A 307 8.57 1.58 9.04
C TYR A 307 7.72 0.73 8.11
N LEU A 308 8.26 0.35 6.94
CA LEU A 308 7.61 -0.58 6.01
C LEU A 308 7.44 -1.99 6.60
N GLY A 309 8.19 -2.32 7.66
CA GLY A 309 8.03 -3.55 8.43
C GLY A 309 6.61 -3.75 9.00
N VAL A 310 5.87 -2.66 9.22
CA VAL A 310 4.49 -2.70 9.70
C VAL A 310 3.57 -3.54 8.80
N ALA A 311 3.86 -3.60 7.50
CA ALA A 311 3.10 -4.36 6.51
C ALA A 311 2.99 -5.85 6.87
N GLY A 312 4.10 -6.46 7.31
CA GLY A 312 4.10 -7.88 7.67
C GLY A 312 3.21 -8.20 8.87
N PHE A 313 3.16 -7.31 9.86
CA PHE A 313 2.26 -7.47 11.01
C PHE A 313 0.79 -7.34 10.61
N GLY A 314 0.45 -6.41 9.70
CA GLY A 314 -0.89 -6.31 9.13
C GLY A 314 -1.30 -7.54 8.32
N ASN A 315 -0.39 -8.07 7.49
CA ASN A 315 -0.61 -9.29 6.71
C ASN A 315 -0.82 -10.53 7.59
N ALA A 316 0.01 -10.70 8.63
CA ALA A 316 -0.14 -11.80 9.57
C ALA A 316 -1.44 -11.68 10.38
N LEU A 317 -1.82 -10.47 10.80
CA LEU A 317 -3.11 -10.22 11.44
C LEU A 317 -4.30 -10.61 10.56
N LEU A 318 -4.28 -10.27 9.27
CA LEU A 318 -5.34 -10.68 8.34
C LEU A 318 -5.47 -12.21 8.27
N LEU A 319 -4.34 -12.92 8.30
CA LEU A 319 -4.30 -14.37 8.14
C LEU A 319 -4.67 -15.15 9.42
N THR A 320 -4.44 -14.59 10.61
CA THR A 320 -4.57 -15.31 11.88
C THR A 320 -5.58 -14.72 12.85
N GLY A 321 -5.89 -13.42 12.71
CA GLY A 321 -6.63 -12.65 13.71
C GLY A 321 -5.88 -12.40 15.02
N ASP A 322 -4.59 -12.73 15.11
CA ASP A 322 -3.81 -12.55 16.32
C ASP A 322 -3.46 -11.08 16.57
N GLN A 323 -4.08 -10.51 17.61
CA GLN A 323 -3.86 -9.13 18.05
C GLN A 323 -2.45 -8.90 18.64
N SER A 324 -1.65 -9.94 18.85
CA SER A 324 -0.26 -9.81 19.27
C SER A 324 0.65 -9.17 18.22
N TYR A 325 0.22 -9.08 16.95
CA TYR A 325 0.98 -8.43 15.87
C TYR A 325 0.97 -6.89 15.96
N PRO A 326 -0.19 -6.19 16.05
CA PRO A 326 -0.22 -4.76 16.34
C PRO A 326 0.56 -4.37 17.61
N ASP A 327 0.56 -5.24 18.63
CA ASP A 327 1.25 -4.98 19.90
C ASP A 327 2.76 -4.80 19.74
N VAL A 328 3.40 -5.48 18.78
CA VAL A 328 4.83 -5.32 18.49
C VAL A 328 5.14 -3.87 18.12
N TRP A 329 4.32 -3.32 17.22
CA TRP A 329 4.52 -1.97 16.72
C TRP A 329 4.14 -0.91 17.76
N ARG A 330 3.09 -1.17 18.57
CA ARG A 330 2.74 -0.33 19.71
C ARG A 330 3.90 -0.20 20.69
N GLN A 331 4.50 -1.34 21.07
CA GLN A 331 5.64 -1.38 21.99
C GLN A 331 6.85 -0.65 21.41
N MET A 332 7.11 -0.79 20.11
CA MET A 332 8.18 -0.07 19.42
C MET A 332 7.99 1.45 19.50
N ILE A 333 6.78 1.95 19.20
CA ILE A 333 6.46 3.37 19.33
C ILE A 333 6.70 3.87 20.77
N GLU A 334 6.29 3.09 21.77
CA GLU A 334 6.51 3.42 23.18
C GLU A 334 7.99 3.41 23.56
N ALA A 335 8.75 2.41 23.11
CA ALA A 335 10.17 2.28 23.36
C ALA A 335 10.97 3.44 22.76
N ILE A 336 10.66 3.87 21.54
CA ILE A 336 11.30 5.03 20.90
C ILE A 336 10.99 6.29 21.70
N ASN A 337 9.71 6.56 21.98
CA ASN A 337 9.29 7.77 22.67
C ASN A 337 9.76 7.86 24.13
N ALA A 338 10.09 6.73 24.76
CA ALA A 338 10.72 6.72 26.09
C ALA A 338 12.12 7.37 26.12
N ASN A 339 12.72 7.61 24.95
CA ASN A 339 14.01 8.29 24.79
C ASN A 339 13.89 9.82 24.61
N VAL A 340 12.75 10.41 25.00
CA VAL A 340 12.50 11.86 25.03
C VAL A 340 13.57 12.61 25.84
N LYS A 341 13.95 13.80 25.36
CA LYS A 341 14.90 14.69 26.04
C LYS A 341 14.33 16.10 26.15
N ILE A 342 14.80 16.86 27.15
CA ILE A 342 14.59 18.30 27.20
C ILE A 342 15.72 19.00 26.46
N ILE A 343 15.40 19.67 25.35
CA ILE A 343 16.33 20.49 24.56
C ILE A 343 15.73 21.89 24.52
N ASP A 344 16.50 22.89 24.95
CA ASP A 344 16.05 24.30 25.03
C ASP A 344 14.70 24.51 25.76
N GLY A 345 14.42 23.67 26.76
CA GLY A 345 13.21 23.73 27.59
C GLY A 345 11.97 23.04 26.98
N GLN A 346 12.10 22.38 25.83
CA GLN A 346 11.03 21.64 25.17
C GLN A 346 11.31 20.12 25.18
N GLU A 347 10.26 19.32 25.32
CA GLU A 347 10.32 17.88 25.09
C GLU A 347 10.56 17.59 23.61
N MET A 348 11.58 16.79 23.32
CA MET A 348 11.96 16.40 21.97
C MET A 348 12.14 14.88 21.90
N TYR A 349 11.61 14.26 20.85
CA TYR A 349 11.56 12.81 20.63
C TYR A 349 12.45 12.41 19.46
N PRO A 350 13.19 11.29 19.56
CA PRO A 350 14.11 10.88 18.52
C PRO A 350 13.40 10.16 17.37
N HIS A 351 13.98 10.27 16.17
CA HIS A 351 13.49 9.60 14.96
C HIS A 351 14.55 8.69 14.32
N MET A 352 15.81 8.78 14.77
CA MET A 352 16.93 8.01 14.23
C MET A 352 17.83 7.46 15.35
N HIS A 353 18.58 6.40 15.08
CA HIS A 353 19.52 5.78 16.03
C HIS A 353 20.83 5.38 15.34
N GLY A 354 21.99 5.67 15.96
CA GLY A 354 23.31 5.35 15.42
C GLY A 354 24.35 5.03 16.49
N ASP A 355 25.63 5.11 16.13
CA ASP A 355 26.76 4.78 17.01
C ASP A 355 26.75 5.55 18.34
N ASP A 356 26.33 6.82 18.31
CA ASP A 356 26.22 7.70 19.48
C ASP A 356 24.83 7.65 20.17
N GLY A 357 23.99 6.70 19.78
CA GLY A 357 22.62 6.52 20.28
C GLY A 357 21.57 7.27 19.46
N TRP A 358 20.47 7.66 20.12
CA TRP A 358 19.34 8.35 19.50
C TRP A 358 19.69 9.77 19.05
N TYR A 359 19.24 10.15 17.85
CA TYR A 359 19.37 11.48 17.27
C TYR A 359 18.15 11.85 16.41
N ASP A 360 18.22 12.96 15.69
CA ASP A 360 17.10 13.54 14.92
C ASP A 360 15.87 13.80 15.81
N TYR A 361 16.09 14.68 16.78
CA TYR A 361 15.10 15.03 17.80
C TYR A 361 14.12 16.07 17.25
N SER A 362 12.81 15.79 17.36
CA SER A 362 11.75 16.71 16.96
C SER A 362 10.73 16.92 18.09
N ALA A 363 9.97 18.01 18.03
CA ALA A 363 8.94 18.31 19.03
C ALA A 363 7.73 17.35 18.99
N GLN A 364 7.59 16.57 17.93
CA GLN A 364 6.49 15.64 17.76
C GLN A 364 6.92 14.24 18.21
N PRO A 365 6.12 13.55 19.03
CA PRO A 365 6.36 12.14 19.33
C PRO A 365 6.43 11.30 18.05
N TYR A 366 7.29 10.29 18.07
CA TYR A 366 7.35 9.28 17.03
C TYR A 366 5.99 8.59 16.92
N SER A 367 5.39 8.60 15.73
CA SER A 367 4.03 8.12 15.49
C SER A 367 3.86 7.34 14.17
N GLN A 368 4.96 6.98 13.50
CA GLN A 368 4.86 6.16 12.28
C GLN A 368 4.26 4.78 12.62
N GLY A 369 3.22 4.38 11.87
CA GLY A 369 2.46 3.17 12.16
C GLY A 369 1.36 3.32 13.22
N ALA A 370 1.18 4.51 13.81
CA ALA A 370 0.20 4.70 14.88
C ALA A 370 -1.25 4.53 14.39
N LEU A 371 -1.55 4.95 13.15
CA LEU A 371 -2.88 4.77 12.55
C LEU A 371 -3.18 3.29 12.36
N GLU A 372 -2.22 2.54 11.81
CA GLU A 372 -2.30 1.10 11.60
C GLU A 372 -2.52 0.36 12.93
N VAL A 373 -1.73 0.68 13.96
CA VAL A 373 -1.87 0.11 15.31
C VAL A 373 -3.27 0.35 15.88
N TYR A 374 -3.74 1.61 15.89
CA TYR A 374 -5.08 1.93 16.38
C TYR A 374 -6.15 1.21 15.54
N TYR A 375 -6.07 1.29 14.21
CA TYR A 375 -7.06 0.74 13.30
C TYR A 375 -7.23 -0.77 13.46
N TRP A 376 -6.11 -1.47 13.61
CA TRP A 376 -6.08 -2.91 13.79
C TRP A 376 -6.50 -3.35 15.19
N SER A 377 -6.09 -2.63 16.24
CA SER A 377 -6.36 -3.00 17.62
C SER A 377 -7.75 -2.56 18.10
N MET A 378 -8.25 -1.42 17.61
CA MET A 378 -9.38 -0.67 18.19
C MET A 378 -9.22 -0.32 19.66
N GLN A 379 -8.00 -0.37 20.20
CA GLN A 379 -7.73 0.02 21.58
C GLN A 379 -7.79 1.53 21.69
N ARG A 380 -8.69 2.04 22.55
CA ARG A 380 -8.90 3.48 22.79
C ARG A 380 -7.61 4.20 23.18
N ASP A 381 -6.74 3.56 23.95
CA ASP A 381 -5.47 4.15 24.39
C ASP A 381 -4.51 4.45 23.24
N ASP A 382 -4.71 3.85 22.05
CA ASP A 382 -3.91 4.14 20.86
C ASP A 382 -4.26 5.49 20.21
N LEU A 383 -5.47 6.03 20.44
CA LEU A 383 -5.92 7.32 19.89
C LEU A 383 -5.09 8.52 20.34
N LYS A 384 -4.45 8.45 21.51
CA LYS A 384 -3.56 9.51 22.02
C LYS A 384 -2.41 9.87 21.08
N ARG A 385 -2.14 9.04 20.08
CA ARG A 385 -1.09 9.22 19.04
C ARG A 385 -1.64 9.78 17.72
N LEU A 386 -2.95 9.99 17.63
CA LEU A 386 -3.67 10.42 16.44
C LEU A 386 -4.38 11.76 16.70
N ASN A 387 -4.90 12.36 15.63
CA ASN A 387 -5.67 13.60 15.72
C ASN A 387 -7.17 13.29 15.85
N GLU A 388 -7.66 13.30 17.10
CA GLU A 388 -9.07 13.06 17.43
C GLU A 388 -9.99 14.27 17.18
N GLU A 389 -9.42 15.44 16.85
CA GLU A 389 -10.20 16.68 16.74
C GLU A 389 -10.59 17.02 15.30
N SER A 390 -9.92 16.42 14.30
CA SER A 390 -10.12 16.76 12.89
C SER A 390 -9.74 15.62 11.95
N GLY A 391 -10.17 15.73 10.69
CA GLY A 391 -9.88 14.71 9.69
C GLY A 391 -10.73 13.45 9.88
N TRP A 392 -10.32 12.35 9.26
CA TRP A 392 -11.10 11.10 9.30
C TRP A 392 -11.27 10.54 10.72
N ILE A 393 -10.21 10.54 11.53
CA ILE A 393 -10.31 10.08 12.93
C ILE A 393 -11.22 11.02 13.74
N GLY A 394 -11.06 12.34 13.62
CA GLY A 394 -11.97 13.28 14.27
C GLY A 394 -13.43 13.13 13.84
N PHE A 395 -13.69 12.75 12.59
CA PHE A 395 -15.03 12.40 12.12
C PHE A 395 -15.59 11.14 12.77
N LEU A 396 -14.80 10.05 12.82
CA LEU A 396 -15.18 8.79 13.47
C LEU A 396 -15.44 8.97 14.98
N GLU A 397 -14.72 9.90 15.62
CA GLU A 397 -14.91 10.27 17.03
C GLU A 397 -16.05 11.29 17.25
N GLY A 398 -16.65 11.81 16.17
CA GLY A 398 -17.76 12.76 16.22
C GLY A 398 -17.37 14.23 16.44
N ASN A 399 -16.08 14.54 16.43
CA ASN A 399 -15.53 15.89 16.65
C ASN A 399 -15.43 16.70 15.34
N ASP A 400 -15.42 16.05 14.17
CA ASP A 400 -15.39 16.70 12.85
C ASP A 400 -16.55 16.24 11.94
N PRO A 401 -17.82 16.59 12.25
CA PRO A 401 -18.98 16.18 11.46
C PRO A 401 -19.00 16.78 10.04
N GLY A 402 -18.18 17.80 9.77
CA GLY A 402 -18.05 18.43 8.46
C GLY A 402 -17.12 17.68 7.51
N TYR A 403 -16.29 16.77 8.04
CA TYR A 403 -15.25 16.06 7.30
C TYR A 403 -15.73 15.43 5.98
N PRO A 404 -16.86 14.68 5.91
CA PRO A 404 -17.19 13.94 4.70
C PRO A 404 -17.36 14.84 3.48
N THR A 405 -18.07 15.95 3.63
CA THR A 405 -18.28 16.90 2.52
C THR A 405 -17.00 17.66 2.21
N ALA A 406 -16.24 18.09 3.24
CA ALA A 406 -15.00 18.82 3.05
C ALA A 406 -13.92 17.98 2.33
N ALA A 407 -13.78 16.71 2.70
CA ALA A 407 -12.84 15.77 2.11
C ALA A 407 -13.17 15.51 0.63
N LEU A 408 -14.44 15.22 0.30
CA LEU A 408 -14.87 15.04 -1.09
C LEU A 408 -14.67 16.30 -1.93
N GLN A 409 -14.94 17.49 -1.39
CA GLN A 409 -14.69 18.77 -2.08
C GLN A 409 -13.22 19.02 -2.37
N ARG A 410 -12.34 18.74 -1.40
CA ARG A 410 -10.89 18.83 -1.58
C ARG A 410 -10.44 17.89 -2.70
N ASP A 411 -10.96 16.68 -2.74
CA ASP A 411 -10.57 15.69 -3.74
C ASP A 411 -11.07 16.08 -5.15
N PHE A 412 -12.25 16.70 -5.30
CA PHE A 412 -12.63 17.36 -6.57
C PHE A 412 -11.63 18.44 -6.99
N GLY A 413 -11.18 19.27 -6.04
CA GLY A 413 -10.15 20.29 -6.28
C GLY A 413 -8.84 19.66 -6.76
N ARG A 414 -8.42 18.56 -6.14
CA ARG A 414 -7.24 17.81 -6.53
C ARG A 414 -7.37 17.25 -7.95
N VAL A 415 -8.47 16.58 -8.30
CA VAL A 415 -8.67 16.07 -9.68
C VAL A 415 -8.54 17.17 -10.72
N ARG A 416 -9.12 18.35 -10.45
CA ARG A 416 -8.99 19.51 -11.34
C ARG A 416 -7.53 19.93 -11.52
N GLU A 417 -6.77 20.04 -10.43
CA GLU A 417 -5.34 20.40 -10.47
C GLU A 417 -4.50 19.37 -11.24
N GLN A 418 -4.81 18.09 -11.08
CA GLN A 418 -4.10 17.00 -11.77
C GLN A 418 -4.37 17.03 -13.29
N VAL A 419 -5.63 17.23 -13.70
CA VAL A 419 -5.98 17.39 -15.11
C VAL A 419 -5.33 18.65 -15.71
N GLU A 420 -5.26 19.74 -14.96
CA GLU A 420 -4.56 20.95 -15.41
C GLU A 420 -3.06 20.73 -15.58
N LYS A 421 -2.41 20.03 -14.65
CA LYS A 421 -0.99 19.66 -14.78
C LYS A 421 -0.75 18.80 -16.01
N MET A 422 -1.58 17.77 -16.22
CA MET A 422 -1.48 16.90 -17.39
C MET A 422 -1.56 17.69 -18.70
N ARG A 423 -2.54 18.58 -18.83
CA ARG A 423 -2.71 19.38 -20.06
C ARG A 423 -1.58 20.38 -20.31
N ASN A 424 -0.85 20.74 -19.26
CA ASN A 424 0.28 21.66 -19.30
C ASN A 424 1.63 20.92 -19.20
N ASP A 425 1.66 19.59 -19.18
CA ASP A 425 2.90 18.83 -19.13
C ASP A 425 3.68 19.08 -20.44
N PRO A 426 4.87 19.71 -20.38
CA PRO A 426 5.64 20.00 -21.57
C PRO A 426 6.45 18.79 -22.05
N THR A 427 6.48 17.69 -21.28
CA THR A 427 7.31 16.54 -21.61
C THR A 427 6.78 15.76 -22.80
N THR A 428 7.70 15.12 -23.50
CA THR A 428 7.45 14.20 -24.61
C THR A 428 8.01 12.82 -24.25
N PRO A 429 7.61 11.74 -24.93
CA PRO A 429 8.08 10.39 -24.56
C PRO A 429 9.61 10.24 -24.48
N ASP A 430 10.38 11.01 -25.28
CA ASP A 430 11.85 11.02 -25.31
C ASP A 430 12.53 12.01 -24.34
N THR A 431 11.73 12.74 -23.55
CA THR A 431 12.19 13.67 -22.50
C THR A 431 11.56 13.36 -21.13
N ARG A 432 10.79 12.28 -21.03
CA ARG A 432 10.01 11.90 -19.85
C ARG A 432 10.65 10.72 -19.14
N LEU A 433 10.85 10.85 -17.83
CA LEU A 433 11.17 9.77 -16.91
C LEU A 433 9.87 9.14 -16.36
N SER A 434 9.93 7.89 -15.93
CA SER A 434 8.73 7.11 -15.55
C SER A 434 7.97 7.70 -14.34
N ASP A 435 8.67 8.40 -13.45
CA ASP A 435 8.14 9.04 -12.24
C ASP A 435 7.40 10.35 -12.55
N ASN A 436 7.72 11.01 -13.67
CA ASN A 436 7.24 12.35 -13.96
C ASN A 436 5.70 12.49 -13.98
N PRO A 437 4.92 11.50 -14.46
CA PRO A 437 3.46 11.59 -14.41
C PRO A 437 2.84 11.12 -13.09
N ASN A 438 3.59 10.50 -12.16
CA ASN A 438 3.08 10.10 -10.85
C ASN A 438 2.40 11.25 -10.07
N PRO A 439 3.02 12.45 -9.93
CA PRO A 439 2.37 13.58 -9.26
C PRO A 439 1.22 14.20 -10.06
N ILE A 440 0.93 13.70 -11.28
CA ILE A 440 -0.14 14.11 -12.19
C ILE A 440 -1.30 13.09 -12.18
N ASN A 441 -1.10 11.86 -11.71
CA ASN A 441 -2.14 10.84 -11.62
C ASN A 441 -3.43 11.41 -10.97
N PRO A 442 -4.58 11.34 -11.68
CA PRO A 442 -5.84 11.95 -11.22
C PRO A 442 -6.61 11.09 -10.22
N ALA A 443 -6.21 9.84 -9.98
CA ALA A 443 -6.87 8.98 -9.01
C ALA A 443 -6.53 9.40 -7.57
N THR A 444 -7.56 9.84 -6.85
CA THR A 444 -7.51 10.28 -5.45
C THR A 444 -8.59 9.56 -4.63
N PRO A 445 -8.51 8.21 -4.47
CA PRO A 445 -9.55 7.45 -3.80
C PRO A 445 -9.57 7.60 -2.27
N GLY A 446 -8.62 8.33 -1.67
CA GLY A 446 -8.41 8.39 -0.22
C GLY A 446 -9.68 8.66 0.59
N ALA A 447 -10.37 9.78 0.35
CA ALA A 447 -11.59 10.09 1.08
C ALA A 447 -12.71 9.07 0.80
N LEU A 448 -12.80 8.52 -0.42
CA LEU A 448 -13.79 7.50 -0.74
C LEU A 448 -13.51 6.19 0.02
N VAL A 449 -12.25 5.77 0.15
CA VAL A 449 -11.88 4.59 0.95
C VAL A 449 -12.26 4.82 2.42
N GLU A 450 -11.89 5.97 2.99
CA GLU A 450 -12.20 6.32 4.37
C GLU A 450 -13.72 6.34 4.64
N LEU A 451 -14.47 7.07 3.81
CA LEU A 451 -15.90 7.32 4.03
C LEU A 451 -16.76 6.13 3.63
N MET A 452 -16.49 5.47 2.50
CA MET A 452 -17.32 4.36 2.05
C MET A 452 -16.98 3.07 2.79
N THR A 453 -15.70 2.76 2.99
CA THR A 453 -15.28 1.44 3.47
C THR A 453 -14.88 1.41 4.94
N GLY A 454 -14.71 2.59 5.56
CA GLY A 454 -14.10 2.70 6.87
C GLY A 454 -12.68 2.13 6.86
N GLY A 455 -11.91 2.38 5.80
CA GLY A 455 -10.63 1.75 5.53
C GLY A 455 -9.46 2.72 5.38
N MET A 456 -8.26 2.17 5.46
CA MET A 456 -7.01 2.90 5.22
C MET A 456 -6.59 2.76 3.77
N LEU A 457 -6.12 3.86 3.17
CA LEU A 457 -5.54 3.81 1.82
C LEU A 457 -4.26 2.95 1.83
N PRO A 458 -4.19 1.85 1.04
CA PRO A 458 -2.99 1.05 0.89
C PRO A 458 -1.82 1.88 0.36
N ARG A 459 -0.61 1.57 0.82
CA ARG A 459 0.65 2.20 0.39
C ARG A 459 1.73 1.14 0.25
N HIS A 460 2.69 1.34 -0.66
CA HIS A 460 3.88 0.49 -0.83
C HIS A 460 3.54 -1.01 -0.87
N GLY A 461 2.56 -1.41 -1.67
CA GLY A 461 2.22 -2.82 -1.86
C GLY A 461 1.43 -3.46 -0.71
N CYS A 462 1.09 -2.73 0.36
CA CYS A 462 0.23 -3.24 1.43
C CYS A 462 -1.17 -3.65 0.92
N PRO A 463 -1.86 -4.59 1.59
CA PRO A 463 -3.24 -4.93 1.26
C PRO A 463 -4.22 -3.82 1.67
N LEU A 464 -5.46 -3.94 1.21
CA LEU A 464 -6.55 -3.09 1.69
C LEU A 464 -7.04 -3.55 3.06
N HIS A 465 -6.88 -2.69 4.07
CA HIS A 465 -7.54 -2.82 5.35
C HIS A 465 -8.78 -1.94 5.37
N CYS A 466 -9.98 -2.54 5.33
CA CYS A 466 -11.24 -1.83 5.42
C CYS A 466 -12.24 -2.57 6.31
N ARG A 467 -13.27 -1.87 6.81
CA ARG A 467 -14.33 -2.49 7.61
C ARG A 467 -15.40 -3.12 6.75
N LEU A 468 -15.82 -2.42 5.70
CA LEU A 468 -16.88 -2.84 4.81
C LEU A 468 -16.41 -2.77 3.36
N ARG A 469 -16.84 -3.75 2.56
CA ARG A 469 -16.66 -3.78 1.11
C ARG A 469 -18.01 -4.05 0.43
N TYR A 470 -18.22 -3.50 -0.76
CA TYR A 470 -19.51 -3.54 -1.45
C TYR A 470 -19.43 -4.24 -2.81
N PHE A 471 -20.54 -4.85 -3.19
CA PHE A 471 -20.70 -5.51 -4.48
C PHE A 471 -22.07 -5.19 -5.08
N ASP A 472 -22.11 -5.13 -6.41
CA ASP A 472 -23.33 -5.02 -7.19
C ASP A 472 -23.81 -6.42 -7.61
N PRO A 473 -24.83 -6.99 -6.94
CA PRO A 473 -25.31 -8.33 -7.25
C PRO A 473 -26.06 -8.41 -8.58
N ARG A 474 -26.51 -7.29 -9.15
CA ARG A 474 -27.18 -7.29 -10.47
C ARG A 474 -26.18 -7.35 -11.60
N ALA A 475 -25.09 -6.60 -11.46
CA ALA A 475 -23.98 -6.64 -12.42
C ALA A 475 -22.98 -7.77 -12.13
N GLN A 476 -23.11 -8.46 -10.99
CA GLN A 476 -22.18 -9.48 -10.48
C GLN A 476 -20.72 -9.03 -10.51
N ARG A 477 -20.47 -7.82 -9.97
CA ARG A 477 -19.13 -7.21 -9.96
C ARG A 477 -18.81 -6.58 -8.59
N PRO A 478 -17.52 -6.41 -8.24
CA PRO A 478 -17.16 -5.61 -7.07
C PRO A 478 -17.51 -4.14 -7.29
N GLY A 479 -17.71 -3.41 -6.20
CA GLY A 479 -18.07 -2.00 -6.23
C GLY A 479 -19.52 -1.74 -5.88
N MET A 480 -19.76 -0.50 -5.49
CA MET A 480 -21.09 -0.03 -5.12
C MET A 480 -22.00 0.04 -6.36
N PRO A 481 -23.27 -0.40 -6.28
CA PRO A 481 -24.24 -0.18 -7.35
C PRO A 481 -24.44 1.31 -7.64
N GLU A 482 -24.52 1.68 -8.92
CA GLU A 482 -24.66 3.08 -9.33
C GLU A 482 -25.81 3.80 -8.62
N GLY A 483 -25.49 4.93 -8.00
CA GLY A 483 -26.42 5.76 -7.26
C GLY A 483 -26.64 5.36 -5.80
N VAL A 484 -25.92 4.37 -5.26
CA VAL A 484 -25.94 4.06 -3.81
C VAL A 484 -24.74 4.71 -3.12
N GLY A 485 -24.95 5.59 -2.15
CA GLY A 485 -23.88 6.14 -1.31
C GLY A 485 -23.70 5.33 -0.03
N ALA A 486 -22.49 5.32 0.53
CA ALA A 486 -22.18 4.72 1.82
C ALA A 486 -21.30 5.63 2.66
N LEU A 487 -21.73 5.94 3.89
CA LEU A 487 -20.96 6.74 4.83
C LEU A 487 -20.75 5.95 6.12
N VAL A 488 -19.52 5.52 6.37
CA VAL A 488 -19.09 4.88 7.62
C VAL A 488 -18.83 5.97 8.64
N GLU A 489 -19.69 6.04 9.66
CA GLU A 489 -19.72 7.14 10.63
C GLU A 489 -19.04 6.78 11.95
N LYS A 490 -18.88 5.50 12.25
CA LYS A 490 -18.29 5.04 13.51
C LYS A 490 -17.67 3.66 13.36
N LEU A 491 -16.46 3.50 13.91
CA LEU A 491 -15.78 2.23 14.04
C LEU A 491 -15.58 1.89 15.52
N GLU A 492 -15.96 0.68 15.91
CA GLU A 492 -15.68 0.13 17.22
C GLU A 492 -15.01 -1.25 17.08
N ASP A 493 -14.61 -1.85 18.19
CA ASP A 493 -14.02 -3.18 18.19
C ASP A 493 -15.02 -4.25 17.71
N GLU A 494 -16.24 -4.19 18.21
CA GLU A 494 -17.30 -5.18 17.95
C GLU A 494 -18.42 -4.65 17.05
N SER A 495 -18.30 -3.43 16.52
CA SER A 495 -19.36 -2.81 15.71
C SER A 495 -18.81 -1.92 14.60
N THR A 496 -19.61 -1.71 13.56
CA THR A 496 -19.40 -0.69 12.53
C THR A 496 -20.72 -0.04 12.21
N THR A 497 -20.76 1.29 12.19
CA THR A 497 -21.94 2.07 11.83
C THR A 497 -21.77 2.66 10.44
N VAL A 498 -22.74 2.40 9.56
CA VAL A 498 -22.76 2.91 8.17
C VAL A 498 -24.14 3.41 7.78
N THR A 499 -24.22 4.55 7.12
CA THR A 499 -25.44 5.02 6.47
C THR A 499 -25.40 4.68 4.98
N LEU A 500 -26.39 3.92 4.50
CA LEU A 500 -26.55 3.61 3.08
C LEU A 500 -27.70 4.44 2.48
N VAL A 501 -27.51 5.00 1.29
CA VAL A 501 -28.51 5.85 0.62
C VAL A 501 -28.66 5.49 -0.85
N ASN A 502 -29.87 5.15 -1.28
CA ASN A 502 -30.23 5.11 -2.70
C ASN A 502 -30.63 6.51 -3.17
N THR A 503 -29.80 7.10 -4.04
CA THR A 503 -30.05 8.44 -4.62
C THR A 503 -31.03 8.40 -5.80
N ASP A 504 -31.31 7.23 -6.38
CA ASP A 504 -32.29 7.04 -7.44
C ASP A 504 -33.73 7.11 -6.88
N GLN A 505 -34.50 8.10 -7.34
CA GLN A 505 -35.87 8.36 -6.88
C GLN A 505 -36.92 7.47 -7.55
N VAL A 506 -36.53 6.67 -8.54
CA VAL A 506 -37.42 5.86 -9.36
C VAL A 506 -37.21 4.37 -9.12
N ASN A 507 -35.96 3.92 -9.06
CA ASN A 507 -35.63 2.50 -8.99
C ASN A 507 -35.09 2.07 -7.63
N ALA A 508 -35.49 0.87 -7.19
CA ALA A 508 -34.89 0.22 -6.04
C ALA A 508 -33.50 -0.31 -6.40
N ARG A 509 -32.58 -0.24 -5.43
CA ARG A 509 -31.22 -0.77 -5.52
C ARG A 509 -31.02 -1.91 -4.55
N GLU A 510 -30.07 -2.77 -4.87
CA GLU A 510 -29.66 -3.88 -4.03
C GLU A 510 -28.14 -3.88 -3.99
N VAL A 511 -27.56 -4.01 -2.80
CA VAL A 511 -26.13 -4.02 -2.56
C VAL A 511 -25.81 -5.20 -1.66
N VAL A 512 -24.69 -5.88 -1.92
CA VAL A 512 -24.13 -6.86 -0.97
C VAL A 512 -23.05 -6.16 -0.17
N VAL A 513 -23.18 -6.20 1.15
CA VAL A 513 -22.22 -5.68 2.12
C VAL A 513 -21.39 -6.85 2.64
N GLN A 514 -20.07 -6.72 2.58
CA GLN A 514 -19.11 -7.69 3.08
C GLN A 514 -18.28 -7.10 4.21
N GLY A 515 -17.96 -7.89 5.22
CA GLY A 515 -17.05 -7.54 6.30
C GLY A 515 -15.59 -7.73 5.89
N GLY A 516 -14.81 -6.65 5.82
CA GLY A 516 -13.41 -6.70 5.38
C GLY A 516 -13.22 -6.73 3.87
N ALA A 517 -12.00 -6.43 3.41
CA ALA A 517 -11.68 -6.43 1.98
C ALA A 517 -11.67 -7.85 1.40
N TYR A 518 -11.26 -8.81 2.22
CA TYR A 518 -11.04 -10.23 1.92
C TYR A 518 -12.01 -11.13 2.68
N ALA A 519 -13.15 -10.60 3.15
CA ALA A 519 -14.15 -11.32 3.95
C ALA A 519 -13.67 -11.83 5.31
N GLU A 520 -12.60 -11.24 5.83
CA GLU A 520 -11.94 -11.58 7.09
C GLU A 520 -12.76 -11.19 8.33
N HIS A 521 -13.85 -10.41 8.16
CA HIS A 521 -14.76 -10.07 9.25
C HIS A 521 -16.11 -10.78 9.10
N GLY A 522 -16.61 -11.32 10.22
CA GLY A 522 -17.94 -11.92 10.30
C GLY A 522 -18.96 -10.95 10.89
N PHE A 523 -20.23 -11.14 10.56
CA PHE A 523 -21.34 -10.36 11.11
C PHE A 523 -22.12 -11.15 12.17
N GLY A 524 -22.67 -10.44 13.15
CA GLY A 524 -23.54 -11.01 14.19
C GLY A 524 -24.99 -10.58 14.04
N SER A 525 -25.22 -9.29 13.87
CA SER A 525 -26.55 -8.71 13.75
C SER A 525 -26.48 -7.34 13.09
N VAL A 526 -27.62 -6.85 12.62
CA VAL A 526 -27.78 -5.49 12.11
C VAL A 526 -29.05 -4.84 12.67
N ARG A 527 -28.92 -3.59 13.10
CA ARG A 527 -30.03 -2.72 13.46
C ARG A 527 -30.19 -1.63 12.41
N VAL A 528 -31.41 -1.41 11.92
CA VAL A 528 -31.74 -0.50 10.80
C VAL A 528 -32.48 0.75 11.30
N GLY A 529 -31.72 1.76 11.73
CA GLY A 529 -32.26 2.95 12.39
C GLY A 529 -32.52 2.73 13.89
N GLU A 530 -32.92 3.79 14.59
CA GLU A 530 -32.96 3.81 16.06
C GLU A 530 -34.11 2.97 16.66
N ASP A 531 -35.23 2.83 15.94
CA ASP A 531 -36.46 2.18 16.43
C ASP A 531 -36.73 0.81 15.79
N SER A 532 -35.77 0.22 15.06
CA SER A 532 -35.97 -1.06 14.37
C SER A 532 -35.60 -2.27 15.23
N GLU A 533 -36.26 -3.39 14.97
CA GLU A 533 -35.81 -4.70 15.46
C GLU A 533 -34.44 -5.05 14.88
N GLU A 534 -33.63 -5.69 15.72
CA GLU A 534 -32.32 -6.23 15.35
C GLU A 534 -32.50 -7.53 14.58
N VAL A 535 -31.78 -7.66 13.46
CA VAL A 535 -31.83 -8.82 12.59
C VAL A 535 -30.51 -9.58 12.72
N ASP A 536 -30.58 -10.86 13.08
CA ASP A 536 -29.42 -11.72 13.15
C ASP A 536 -28.79 -11.92 11.76
N LEU A 537 -27.47 -11.84 11.72
CA LEU A 537 -26.66 -12.06 10.52
C LEU A 537 -25.71 -13.24 10.74
N GLU A 538 -25.50 -14.02 9.69
CA GLU A 538 -24.52 -15.11 9.67
C GLU A 538 -23.51 -14.88 8.54
N GLY A 539 -22.29 -15.40 8.72
CA GLY A 539 -21.23 -15.30 7.72
C GLY A 539 -20.57 -13.92 7.65
N SER A 540 -19.98 -13.61 6.50
CA SER A 540 -19.18 -12.40 6.24
C SER A 540 -19.81 -11.45 5.23
N ALA A 541 -21.04 -11.72 4.77
CA ALA A 541 -21.75 -10.87 3.84
C ALA A 541 -23.27 -10.94 4.00
N PHE A 542 -23.97 -9.86 3.71
CA PHE A 542 -25.44 -9.82 3.65
C PHE A 542 -25.93 -8.84 2.57
N ALA A 543 -27.15 -9.04 2.09
CA ALA A 543 -27.77 -8.17 1.08
C ALA A 543 -28.65 -7.10 1.73
N VAL A 544 -28.60 -5.88 1.18
CA VAL A 544 -29.46 -4.76 1.56
C VAL A 544 -30.25 -4.30 0.35
N ARG A 545 -31.57 -4.31 0.46
CA ARG A 545 -32.48 -3.75 -0.56
C ARG A 545 -32.93 -2.35 -0.15
N LEU A 546 -32.57 -1.36 -0.95
CA LEU A 546 -32.95 0.04 -0.77
C LEU A 546 -34.09 0.40 -1.73
N ALA A 547 -35.25 0.81 -1.20
CA ALA A 547 -36.35 1.33 -2.01
C ALA A 547 -35.94 2.64 -2.73
N PRO A 548 -36.69 3.10 -3.76
CA PRO A 548 -36.39 4.36 -4.43
C PRO A 548 -36.30 5.52 -3.43
N GLY A 549 -35.20 6.28 -3.47
CA GLY A 549 -34.94 7.40 -2.57
C GLY A 549 -34.81 7.02 -1.09
N ALA A 550 -34.67 5.74 -0.75
CA ALA A 550 -34.53 5.30 0.63
C ALA A 550 -33.09 5.44 1.13
N GLY A 551 -32.94 5.67 2.42
CA GLY A 551 -31.66 5.54 3.11
C GLY A 551 -31.89 5.18 4.56
N ALA A 552 -30.93 4.48 5.15
CA ALA A 552 -30.99 4.03 6.53
C ALA A 552 -29.59 3.94 7.12
N LYS A 553 -29.52 4.25 8.42
CA LYS A 553 -28.34 3.99 9.24
C LYS A 553 -28.37 2.53 9.69
N LEU A 554 -27.26 1.83 9.50
CA LEU A 554 -27.05 0.46 9.90
C LEU A 554 -26.00 0.43 11.00
N GLU A 555 -26.35 -0.13 12.15
CA GLU A 555 -25.41 -0.50 13.20
C GLU A 555 -25.18 -2.02 13.08
N ILE A 556 -23.96 -2.40 12.71
CA ILE A 556 -23.62 -3.78 12.34
C ILE A 556 -22.69 -4.37 13.39
N ALA A 557 -23.16 -5.37 14.14
CA ALA A 557 -22.30 -6.13 15.04
C ALA A 557 -21.31 -6.97 14.21
N THR A 558 -20.02 -6.81 14.51
CA THR A 558 -18.92 -7.32 13.71
C THR A 558 -17.94 -8.09 14.58
N ARG A 559 -17.54 -9.28 14.12
CA ARG A 559 -16.43 -10.08 14.68
C ARG A 559 -15.22 -9.90 13.78
N ARG A 560 -14.30 -9.02 14.17
CA ARG A 560 -13.11 -8.69 13.36
C ARG A 560 -12.15 -9.88 13.31
N TYR A 561 -11.50 -10.03 12.15
CA TYR A 561 -10.53 -11.09 11.85
C TYR A 561 -10.97 -12.50 12.28
N SER A 562 -12.26 -12.81 12.12
CA SER A 562 -12.85 -14.08 12.58
C SER A 562 -12.98 -15.13 11.48
N ALA A 563 -12.66 -14.75 10.24
CA ALA A 563 -12.71 -15.61 9.07
C ALA A 563 -11.40 -15.57 8.30
N VAL A 564 -11.19 -16.61 7.50
CA VAL A 564 -10.01 -16.77 6.66
C VAL A 564 -10.14 -15.83 5.44
N PRO A 565 -9.12 -15.01 5.12
CA PRO A 565 -9.14 -14.15 3.93
C PRO A 565 -9.37 -14.91 2.63
N THR A 566 -10.18 -14.36 1.74
CA THR A 566 -10.43 -14.90 0.40
C THR A 566 -10.70 -13.80 -0.63
N PHE A 567 -10.30 -14.06 -1.88
CA PHE A 567 -10.73 -13.23 -3.01
C PHE A 567 -12.10 -13.61 -3.59
N ALA A 568 -12.62 -14.81 -3.29
CA ALA A 568 -13.89 -15.28 -3.84
C ALA A 568 -15.01 -14.26 -3.53
N PHE A 569 -15.84 -13.91 -4.52
CA PHE A 569 -16.92 -12.96 -4.28
C PHE A 569 -18.02 -13.59 -3.41
N PRO A 570 -18.89 -12.78 -2.76
CA PRO A 570 -19.90 -13.29 -1.85
C PRO A 570 -20.82 -14.37 -2.44
N TRP A 571 -21.11 -14.33 -3.74
CA TRP A 571 -21.96 -15.30 -4.44
C TRP A 571 -21.23 -16.56 -4.92
N ASP A 572 -19.89 -16.59 -4.86
CA ASP A 572 -19.06 -17.75 -5.24
C ASP A 572 -18.66 -18.59 -4.02
N ARG A 573 -19.03 -18.17 -2.82
CA ARG A 573 -18.76 -18.88 -1.56
C ARG A 573 -19.84 -19.92 -1.32
N SER A 574 -19.43 -21.18 -1.23
CA SER A 574 -20.30 -22.35 -1.01
C SER A 574 -20.86 -22.43 0.40
#